data_AF-A0A4S9BD39-F1
#
_entry.id   AF-A0A4S9BD39-F1
#
_cell.length_a   1.000
_cell.length_b   1.000
_cell.length_c   1.000
_cell.angle_alpha   90.00
_cell.angle_beta   90.00
_cell.angle_gamma   90.00
#
_symmetry.space_group_name_H-M   'P 1'
#
loop_
_entity.id
_entity.type
_entity.pdbx_description
1 polymer ?
#
loop_
_entity_poly.entity_id
_entity_poly.type
_entity_poly.pdbx_seq_one_letter_code
_entity_poly.pdbx_strand_id
1 'polypeptide(L)'
;MLSSLLVMPLLAVAAAALPTTRSTDTCDRQCMTGIVSQLLLSMESHDPYSLPLATTYRATENSHPAALGMMTAWHTITKTGTPSLLAIDTTNQTAYFALDVSEGNDAVQTILRGRIAVVSQHITEIELFINRFRGDHGFSFSSEELPANYAPLMGPPTNRTKASRAQLWQVSNTVFSEKTTYNISVGDSCVFTEMGWNIVDPGTNGNGSTTPLSCIWPDAHPYDNNARVALVIDEELGFVVQSGMIPGMVEPYSNISAFIPDALSVAQVAQDDWVKLVQGEFPLPAPMPATGDTLEVLQFYDGKLQAMQINVYLSGPNQTSSWLY
;
A
#
# COMPACT_ATOMS: atom_id res chain seq x y z
N MET A 1 -18.81 77.12 -47.16
CA MET A 1 -18.34 75.77 -46.80
C MET A 1 -18.65 75.55 -45.33
N LEU A 2 -19.74 74.84 -44.99
CA LEU A 2 -20.04 74.40 -43.62
C LEU A 2 -19.90 72.87 -43.59
N SER A 3 -19.08 72.33 -42.69
CA SER A 3 -19.02 70.89 -42.39
C SER A 3 -19.58 70.67 -40.99
N SER A 4 -20.67 69.91 -40.91
CA SER A 4 -21.25 69.40 -39.68
C SER A 4 -20.52 68.14 -39.24
N LEU A 5 -20.02 68.14 -38.00
CA LEU A 5 -19.48 66.95 -37.31
C LEU A 5 -20.61 66.20 -36.61
N LEU A 6 -20.78 64.92 -36.98
CA LEU A 6 -21.71 63.98 -36.35
C LEU A 6 -20.99 63.31 -35.17
N VAL A 7 -21.53 63.43 -33.95
CA VAL A 7 -21.03 62.74 -32.75
C VAL A 7 -21.83 61.45 -32.58
N MET A 8 -21.14 60.31 -32.48
CA MET A 8 -21.73 58.98 -32.30
C MET A 8 -21.55 58.54 -30.83
N PRO A 9 -22.59 58.09 -30.11
CA PRO A 9 -22.47 57.70 -28.72
C PRO A 9 -21.94 56.27 -28.57
N LEU A 10 -20.95 56.10 -27.70
CA LEU A 10 -20.38 54.80 -27.35
C LEU A 10 -21.25 54.13 -26.28
N LEU A 11 -21.94 53.04 -26.63
CA LEU A 11 -22.68 52.20 -25.68
C LEU A 11 -21.68 51.34 -24.87
N ALA A 12 -21.59 51.57 -23.57
CA ALA A 12 -20.84 50.72 -22.65
C ALA A 12 -21.64 49.46 -22.33
N VAL A 13 -21.15 48.30 -22.76
CA VAL A 13 -21.72 46.98 -22.40
C VAL A 13 -21.16 46.59 -21.03
N ALA A 14 -22.02 46.55 -20.01
CA ALA A 14 -21.67 46.01 -18.70
C ALA A 14 -21.60 44.48 -18.78
N ALA A 15 -20.38 43.93 -18.71
CA ALA A 15 -20.18 42.49 -18.60
C ALA A 15 -20.63 42.02 -17.21
N ALA A 16 -21.71 41.26 -17.16
CA ALA A 16 -22.13 40.57 -15.94
C ALA A 16 -21.11 39.47 -15.62
N ALA A 17 -20.38 39.65 -14.52
CA ALA A 17 -19.49 38.62 -13.99
C ALA A 17 -20.34 37.44 -13.49
N LEU A 18 -20.23 36.30 -14.16
CA LEU A 18 -20.77 35.03 -13.67
C LEU A 18 -20.04 34.66 -12.37
N PRO A 19 -20.76 34.17 -11.35
CA PRO A 19 -20.13 33.68 -10.13
C PRO A 19 -19.27 32.46 -10.47
N THR A 20 -17.95 32.60 -10.34
CA THR A 20 -17.02 31.48 -10.31
C THR A 20 -17.28 30.71 -9.03
N THR A 21 -17.92 29.56 -9.14
CA THR A 21 -17.89 28.55 -8.09
C THR A 21 -16.42 28.22 -7.83
N ARG A 22 -15.87 28.66 -6.71
CA ARG A 22 -14.59 28.12 -6.22
C ARG A 22 -14.78 26.61 -6.14
N SER A 23 -14.05 25.87 -6.97
CA SER A 23 -13.81 24.45 -6.74
C SER A 23 -13.42 24.32 -5.28
N THR A 24 -14.14 23.49 -4.52
CA THR A 24 -13.67 23.13 -3.18
C THR A 24 -12.26 22.60 -3.34
N ASP A 25 -11.28 23.20 -2.65
CA ASP A 25 -9.86 22.80 -2.70
C ASP A 25 -9.64 21.34 -2.22
N THR A 26 -10.68 20.71 -1.68
CA THR A 26 -10.73 19.32 -1.23
C THR A 26 -11.17 18.39 -2.37
N CYS A 27 -10.34 17.38 -2.64
CA CYS A 27 -10.59 16.29 -3.57
C CYS A 27 -11.57 15.30 -2.92
N ASP A 28 -12.66 14.97 -3.61
CA ASP A 28 -13.56 13.88 -3.19
C ASP A 28 -13.00 12.52 -3.63
N ARG A 29 -13.71 11.42 -3.34
CA ARG A 29 -13.27 10.07 -3.72
C ARG A 29 -13.08 9.94 -5.23
N GLN A 30 -13.96 10.51 -6.05
CA GLN A 30 -13.85 10.43 -7.51
C GLN A 30 -12.62 11.17 -8.02
N CYS A 31 -12.38 12.37 -7.48
CA CYS A 31 -11.18 13.15 -7.75
C CYS A 31 -9.91 12.37 -7.36
N MET A 32 -9.86 11.76 -6.16
CA MET A 32 -8.70 11.00 -5.69
C MET A 32 -8.45 9.76 -6.56
N THR A 33 -9.51 9.05 -6.96
CA THR A 33 -9.42 7.95 -7.94
C THR A 33 -8.84 8.45 -9.26
N GLY A 34 -9.27 9.62 -9.74
CA GLY A 34 -8.72 10.23 -10.95
C GLY A 34 -7.22 10.52 -10.87
N ILE A 35 -6.73 11.00 -9.73
CA ILE A 35 -5.30 11.24 -9.49
C ILE A 35 -4.51 9.93 -9.47
N VAL A 36 -5.01 8.89 -8.80
CA VAL A 36 -4.38 7.55 -8.83
C VAL A 36 -4.34 7.00 -10.26
N SER A 37 -5.42 7.13 -11.03
CA SER A 37 -5.42 6.74 -12.45
C SER A 37 -4.41 7.52 -13.28
N GLN A 38 -4.26 8.83 -13.05
CA GLN A 38 -3.22 9.63 -13.72
C GLN A 38 -1.81 9.16 -13.36
N LEU A 39 -1.56 8.83 -12.09
CA LEU A 39 -0.30 8.23 -11.64
C LEU A 39 0.04 6.97 -12.44
N LEU A 40 -0.88 6.03 -12.52
CA LEU A 40 -0.69 4.77 -13.24
C LEU A 40 -0.50 4.99 -14.76
N LEU A 41 -1.30 5.86 -15.37
CA LEU A 41 -1.17 6.22 -16.78
C LEU A 41 0.18 6.89 -17.09
N SER A 42 0.70 7.72 -16.17
CA SER A 42 2.00 8.36 -16.34
C SER A 42 3.15 7.34 -16.37
N MET A 43 3.02 6.23 -15.62
CA MET A 43 3.98 5.13 -15.64
C MET A 43 3.91 4.38 -16.96
N GLU A 44 2.72 4.07 -17.45
CA GLU A 44 2.53 3.39 -18.74
C GLU A 44 3.01 4.25 -19.93
N SER A 45 2.86 5.57 -19.85
CA SER A 45 3.33 6.50 -20.88
C SER A 45 4.80 6.91 -20.71
N HIS A 46 5.50 6.39 -19.69
CA HIS A 46 6.88 6.76 -19.34
C HIS A 46 7.08 8.28 -19.16
N ASP A 47 6.04 8.99 -18.72
CA ASP A 47 6.03 10.45 -18.56
C ASP A 47 5.61 10.88 -17.15
N PRO A 48 6.53 10.84 -16.17
CA PRO A 48 6.23 11.22 -14.79
C PRO A 48 5.84 12.68 -14.61
N TYR A 49 6.17 13.56 -15.57
CA TYR A 49 5.91 15.00 -15.44
C TYR A 49 4.57 15.42 -16.08
N SER A 50 3.82 14.46 -16.63
CA SER A 50 2.40 14.62 -16.94
C SER A 50 1.53 14.77 -15.68
N LEU A 51 2.07 14.40 -14.50
CA LEU A 51 1.35 14.42 -13.23
C LEU A 51 1.14 15.85 -12.69
N PRO A 52 0.03 16.09 -11.98
CA PRO A 52 -0.18 17.34 -11.26
C PRO A 52 0.68 17.34 -9.98
N LEU A 53 2.00 17.46 -10.10
CA LEU A 53 2.90 17.48 -8.94
C LEU A 53 2.87 18.85 -8.25
N ALA A 54 2.96 18.86 -6.92
CA ALA A 54 3.19 20.09 -6.17
C ALA A 54 4.56 20.70 -6.53
N THR A 55 4.77 21.99 -6.26
CA THR A 55 6.05 22.68 -6.50
C THR A 55 7.23 21.97 -5.82
N THR A 56 6.97 21.32 -4.69
CA THR A 56 7.90 20.41 -4.04
C THR A 56 7.14 19.17 -3.64
N TYR A 57 7.64 18.01 -4.03
CA TYR A 57 7.08 16.71 -3.69
C TYR A 57 8.16 15.82 -3.09
N ARG A 58 7.74 14.77 -2.40
CA ARG A 58 8.60 13.70 -1.89
C ARG A 58 8.21 12.40 -2.55
N ALA A 59 9.19 11.60 -2.94
CA ALA A 59 8.89 10.31 -3.52
C ALA A 59 9.92 9.25 -3.12
N THR A 60 9.44 8.02 -2.90
CA THR A 60 10.27 6.83 -2.73
C THR A 60 9.77 5.69 -3.59
N GLU A 61 10.70 4.90 -4.14
CA GLU A 61 10.43 3.60 -4.74
C GLU A 61 11.23 2.56 -3.94
N ASN A 62 10.56 1.53 -3.42
CA ASN A 62 11.19 0.50 -2.58
C ASN A 62 12.01 1.12 -1.43
N SER A 63 11.40 2.10 -0.74
CA SER A 63 12.00 2.90 0.34
C SER A 63 13.19 3.78 -0.06
N HIS A 64 13.58 3.80 -1.35
CA HIS A 64 14.66 4.61 -1.89
C HIS A 64 14.15 5.97 -2.41
N PRO A 65 14.58 7.11 -1.83
CA PRO A 65 14.19 8.42 -2.32
C PRO A 65 14.78 8.72 -3.69
N ALA A 66 13.93 9.14 -4.63
CA ALA A 66 14.37 9.51 -5.98
C ALA A 66 13.41 10.53 -6.61
N ALA A 67 13.88 11.22 -7.66
CA ALA A 67 12.98 11.91 -8.58
C ALA A 67 12.21 10.87 -9.40
N LEU A 68 10.96 11.17 -9.77
CA LEU A 68 10.10 10.18 -10.47
C LEU A 68 10.73 9.69 -11.79
N GLY A 69 11.39 10.58 -12.54
CA GLY A 69 12.10 10.19 -13.78
C GLY A 69 13.31 9.28 -13.59
N MET A 70 13.75 9.03 -12.35
CA MET A 70 14.82 8.08 -12.01
C MET A 70 14.30 6.75 -11.45
N MET A 71 13.02 6.68 -11.09
CA MET A 71 12.39 5.49 -10.52
C MET A 71 12.11 4.45 -11.60
N THR A 72 12.31 3.18 -11.28
CA THR A 72 12.17 2.08 -12.25
C THR A 72 10.75 1.96 -12.79
N ALA A 73 9.72 2.30 -12.00
CA ALA A 73 8.32 2.26 -12.42
C ALA A 73 8.06 2.95 -13.77
N TRP A 74 8.66 4.13 -14.01
CA TRP A 74 8.48 4.89 -15.26
C TRP A 74 9.34 4.41 -16.42
N HIS A 75 10.24 3.46 -16.21
CA HIS A 75 11.10 2.89 -17.25
C HIS A 75 10.73 1.46 -17.62
N THR A 76 10.12 0.72 -16.69
CA THR A 76 9.87 -0.71 -16.86
C THR A 76 8.40 -1.05 -17.05
N ILE A 77 7.48 -0.32 -16.44
CA ILE A 77 6.05 -0.63 -16.54
C ILE A 77 5.57 -0.38 -17.97
N THR A 78 5.02 -1.42 -18.59
CA THR A 78 4.48 -1.38 -19.96
C THR A 78 2.96 -1.35 -19.97
N LYS A 79 2.33 -1.80 -18.88
CA LYS A 79 0.88 -1.83 -18.75
C LYS A 79 0.47 -1.81 -17.28
N THR A 80 -0.58 -1.05 -16.99
CA THR A 80 -1.22 -1.03 -15.68
C THR A 80 -2.62 -1.62 -15.72
N GLY A 81 -2.99 -2.37 -14.69
CA GLY A 81 -4.38 -2.75 -14.43
C GLY A 81 -5.16 -1.64 -13.71
N THR A 82 -6.44 -1.89 -13.43
CA THR A 82 -7.16 -1.09 -12.43
C THR A 82 -6.73 -1.52 -11.03
N PRO A 83 -6.65 -0.60 -10.04
CA PRO A 83 -6.43 -0.98 -8.64
C PRO A 83 -7.38 -2.08 -8.18
N SER A 84 -6.83 -3.23 -7.83
CA SER A 84 -7.59 -4.33 -7.22
C SER A 84 -7.93 -4.03 -5.76
N LEU A 85 -7.14 -3.17 -5.13
CA LEU A 85 -7.50 -2.48 -3.90
C LEU A 85 -7.24 -0.98 -4.05
N LEU A 86 -8.21 -0.17 -3.61
CA LEU A 86 -8.10 1.28 -3.55
C LEU A 86 -8.77 1.80 -2.27
N ALA A 87 -7.94 2.20 -1.31
CA ALA A 87 -8.38 2.85 -0.09
C ALA A 87 -8.18 4.37 -0.22
N ILE A 88 -9.21 5.16 0.05
CA ILE A 88 -9.16 6.63 -0.08
C ILE A 88 -9.60 7.27 1.23
N ASP A 89 -8.75 8.15 1.73
CA ASP A 89 -9.01 9.01 2.87
C ASP A 89 -9.27 10.43 2.37
N THR A 90 -10.54 10.80 2.28
CA THR A 90 -10.97 12.14 1.83
C THR A 90 -10.70 13.23 2.88
N THR A 91 -10.44 12.85 4.13
CA THR A 91 -10.13 13.80 5.21
C THR A 91 -8.67 14.24 5.12
N ASN A 92 -7.75 13.29 5.01
CA ASN A 92 -6.31 13.57 4.90
C ASN A 92 -5.83 13.76 3.46
N GLN A 93 -6.68 13.52 2.47
CA GLN A 93 -6.35 13.56 1.05
C GLN A 93 -5.20 12.62 0.68
N THR A 94 -5.29 11.40 1.20
CA THR A 94 -4.34 10.32 0.94
C THR A 94 -5.05 9.12 0.35
N ALA A 95 -4.35 8.36 -0.48
CA ALA A 95 -4.88 7.12 -1.03
C ALA A 95 -3.81 6.03 -1.00
N TYR A 96 -4.23 4.79 -0.81
CA TYR A 96 -3.42 3.59 -1.00
C TYR A 96 -4.02 2.77 -2.14
N PHE A 97 -3.15 2.18 -2.96
CA PHE A 97 -3.56 1.31 -4.04
C PHE A 97 -2.65 0.09 -4.14
N ALA A 98 -3.21 -1.01 -4.64
CA ALA A 98 -2.47 -2.21 -5.03
C ALA A 98 -3.07 -2.79 -6.31
N LEU A 99 -2.21 -3.16 -7.25
CA LEU A 99 -2.55 -3.74 -8.54
C LEU A 99 -1.43 -4.61 -9.06
N ASP A 100 -1.80 -5.50 -9.96
CA ASP A 100 -0.86 -6.16 -10.86
C ASP A 100 -0.45 -5.23 -12.02
N VAL A 101 0.79 -5.36 -12.47
CA VAL A 101 1.37 -4.63 -13.60
C VAL A 101 2.23 -5.55 -14.46
N SER A 102 2.48 -5.13 -15.69
CA SER A 102 3.46 -5.74 -16.58
C SER A 102 4.73 -4.88 -16.65
N GLU A 103 5.90 -5.53 -16.60
CA GLU A 103 7.20 -4.87 -16.70
C GLU A 103 8.04 -5.47 -17.85
N GLY A 104 8.45 -4.64 -18.81
CA GLY A 104 9.34 -5.01 -19.92
C GLY A 104 8.79 -6.05 -20.93
N ASN A 105 7.65 -6.66 -20.66
CA ASN A 105 6.91 -7.58 -21.52
C ASN A 105 5.40 -7.50 -21.20
N ASP A 106 4.57 -8.37 -21.77
CA ASP A 106 3.11 -8.38 -21.57
C ASP A 106 2.63 -9.29 -20.42
N ALA A 107 3.55 -9.97 -19.73
CA ALA A 107 3.21 -10.85 -18.62
C ALA A 107 2.87 -10.03 -17.36
N VAL A 108 1.83 -10.46 -16.65
CA VAL A 108 1.34 -9.82 -15.43
C VAL A 108 1.98 -10.51 -14.23
N GLN A 109 3.21 -10.12 -13.91
CA GLN A 109 4.06 -10.83 -12.94
C GLN A 109 4.51 -9.96 -11.76
N THR A 110 4.16 -8.68 -11.77
CA THR A 110 4.58 -7.72 -10.76
C THR A 110 3.37 -7.18 -10.01
N ILE A 111 3.50 -6.99 -8.71
CA ILE A 111 2.55 -6.24 -7.90
C ILE A 111 3.14 -4.86 -7.63
N LEU A 112 2.45 -3.83 -8.11
CA LEU A 112 2.69 -2.45 -7.72
C LEU A 112 1.73 -2.13 -6.57
N ARG A 113 2.28 -1.61 -5.47
CA ARG A 113 1.50 -1.01 -4.40
C ARG A 113 2.05 0.36 -4.06
N GLY A 114 1.21 1.25 -3.59
CA GLY A 114 1.68 2.57 -3.24
C GLY A 114 0.69 3.41 -2.46
N ARG A 115 1.20 4.53 -1.96
CA ARG A 115 0.45 5.57 -1.28
C ARG A 115 0.74 6.92 -1.92
N ILE A 116 -0.29 7.74 -2.05
CA ILE A 116 -0.15 9.16 -2.41
C ILE A 116 -0.73 10.06 -1.32
N ALA A 117 -0.20 11.28 -1.26
CA ALA A 117 -0.83 12.41 -0.58
C ALA A 117 -1.04 13.56 -1.56
N VAL A 118 -2.16 14.28 -1.39
CA VAL A 118 -2.60 15.33 -2.30
C VAL A 118 -2.96 16.59 -1.52
N VAL A 119 -2.55 17.75 -2.01
CA VAL A 119 -2.98 19.07 -1.50
C VAL A 119 -3.41 19.91 -2.68
N SER A 120 -4.63 20.46 -2.62
CA SER A 120 -5.19 21.27 -3.71
C SER A 120 -5.10 20.57 -5.08
N GLN A 121 -5.44 19.28 -5.12
CA GLN A 121 -5.36 18.40 -6.29
C GLN A 121 -3.95 18.18 -6.87
N HIS A 122 -2.90 18.61 -6.17
CA HIS A 122 -1.52 18.35 -6.54
C HIS A 122 -0.91 17.26 -5.65
N ILE A 123 -0.18 16.32 -6.25
CA ILE A 123 0.50 15.25 -5.53
C ILE A 123 1.71 15.83 -4.79
N THR A 124 1.73 15.67 -3.47
CA THR A 124 2.83 16.10 -2.59
C THR A 124 3.73 14.94 -2.18
N GLU A 125 3.20 13.72 -2.13
CA GLU A 125 3.93 12.53 -1.69
C GLU A 125 3.58 11.33 -2.58
N ILE A 126 4.58 10.55 -2.99
CA ILE A 126 4.43 9.29 -3.73
C ILE A 126 5.32 8.23 -3.09
N GLU A 127 4.74 7.18 -2.55
CA GLU A 127 5.45 6.06 -1.96
C GLU A 127 5.08 4.79 -2.71
N LEU A 128 6.04 4.17 -3.40
CA LEU A 128 5.83 3.00 -4.26
C LEU A 128 6.64 1.82 -3.78
N PHE A 129 6.07 0.62 -3.94
CA PHE A 129 6.76 -0.65 -3.81
C PHE A 129 6.43 -1.53 -5.01
N ILE A 130 7.47 -2.13 -5.59
CA ILE A 130 7.37 -3.00 -6.76
C ILE A 130 7.89 -4.37 -6.37
N ASN A 131 6.97 -5.29 -6.11
CA ASN A 131 7.27 -6.68 -5.76
C ASN A 131 7.10 -7.54 -7.01
N ARG A 132 8.18 -8.20 -7.44
CA ARG A 132 8.24 -9.01 -8.66
C ARG A 132 8.13 -10.49 -8.34
N PHE A 133 8.66 -10.91 -7.20
CA PHE A 133 8.67 -12.30 -6.77
C PHE A 133 8.74 -12.42 -5.25
N ARG A 134 8.57 -13.65 -4.75
CA ARG A 134 8.67 -14.03 -3.33
C ARG A 134 9.95 -13.51 -2.63
N GLY A 135 11.05 -13.39 -3.38
CA GLY A 135 12.32 -12.89 -2.85
C GLY A 135 12.30 -11.42 -2.43
N ASP A 136 11.37 -10.62 -2.94
CA ASP A 136 11.28 -9.19 -2.60
C ASP A 136 10.60 -8.95 -1.24
N HIS A 137 9.93 -9.93 -0.64
CA HIS A 137 9.10 -9.71 0.57
C HIS A 137 9.08 -10.86 1.57
N GLY A 138 9.45 -12.09 1.17
CA GLY A 138 9.83 -13.12 2.11
C GLY A 138 8.99 -14.39 2.10
N PHE A 139 7.70 -14.39 1.71
CA PHE A 139 6.97 -15.67 1.67
C PHE A 139 5.89 -15.80 0.60
N SER A 140 4.67 -15.29 0.77
CA SER A 140 3.54 -15.54 -0.13
C SER A 140 3.43 -14.48 -1.23
N PHE A 141 3.24 -14.88 -2.48
CA PHE A 141 3.18 -13.94 -3.62
C PHE A 141 2.30 -14.48 -4.74
N SER A 142 1.42 -13.64 -5.28
CA SER A 142 0.81 -13.90 -6.59
C SER A 142 0.20 -12.63 -7.17
N SER A 143 0.75 -12.16 -8.29
CA SER A 143 0.10 -11.13 -9.10
C SER A 143 -1.17 -11.63 -9.77
N GLU A 144 -1.24 -12.93 -10.10
CA GLU A 144 -2.38 -13.55 -10.80
C GLU A 144 -3.63 -13.62 -9.92
N GLU A 145 -3.47 -14.00 -8.65
CA GLU A 145 -4.61 -14.15 -7.72
C GLU A 145 -5.00 -12.84 -7.03
N LEU A 146 -4.17 -11.80 -7.12
CA LEU A 146 -4.37 -10.53 -6.43
C LEU A 146 -5.76 -9.92 -6.70
N PRO A 147 -6.29 -9.86 -7.94
CA PRO A 147 -7.63 -9.33 -8.19
C PRO A 147 -8.72 -10.14 -7.50
N ALA A 148 -8.65 -11.47 -7.58
CA ALA A 148 -9.66 -12.36 -7.00
C ALA A 148 -9.66 -12.32 -5.48
N ASN A 149 -8.48 -12.30 -4.87
CA ASN A 149 -8.32 -12.27 -3.41
C ASN A 149 -8.70 -10.92 -2.80
N TYR A 150 -8.55 -9.81 -3.54
CA TYR A 150 -8.88 -8.48 -3.03
C TYR A 150 -10.32 -8.05 -3.34
N ALA A 151 -10.99 -8.69 -4.31
CA ALA A 151 -12.37 -8.36 -4.68
C ALA A 151 -13.38 -8.34 -3.51
N PRO A 152 -13.37 -9.31 -2.55
CA PRO A 152 -14.29 -9.28 -1.42
C PRO A 152 -14.09 -8.06 -0.50
N LEU A 153 -12.85 -7.57 -0.38
CA LEU A 153 -12.48 -6.43 0.46
C LEU A 153 -13.00 -5.12 -0.13
N MET A 154 -13.11 -5.05 -1.46
CA MET A 154 -13.65 -3.88 -2.17
C MET A 154 -15.18 -3.86 -2.23
N GLY A 155 -15.85 -4.95 -1.85
CA GLY A 155 -17.31 -5.07 -1.78
C GLY A 155 -17.84 -5.45 -0.39
N PRO A 156 -17.48 -4.74 0.70
CA PRO A 156 -17.90 -5.11 2.04
C PRO A 156 -19.45 -5.02 2.21
N PRO A 157 -20.07 -5.81 3.11
CA PRO A 157 -21.53 -5.88 3.26
C PRO A 157 -22.17 -4.51 3.51
N THR A 158 -23.25 -4.18 2.79
CA THR A 158 -23.88 -2.85 2.87
C THR A 158 -24.57 -2.57 4.20
N ASN A 159 -24.97 -3.62 4.93
CA ASN A 159 -25.62 -3.55 6.24
C ASN A 159 -24.64 -3.58 7.43
N ARG A 160 -23.33 -3.53 7.17
CA ARG A 160 -22.31 -3.49 8.23
C ARG A 160 -22.39 -2.21 9.05
N THR A 161 -21.95 -2.30 10.29
CA THR A 161 -21.65 -1.15 11.14
C THR A 161 -20.25 -0.65 10.79
N LYS A 162 -20.18 0.51 10.13
CA LYS A 162 -18.90 1.16 9.81
C LYS A 162 -18.17 1.56 11.09
N ALA A 163 -16.86 1.37 11.10
CA ALA A 163 -16.01 1.89 12.15
C ALA A 163 -15.88 3.42 12.02
N SER A 164 -15.79 4.10 13.16
CA SER A 164 -15.42 5.52 13.19
C SER A 164 -13.94 5.70 12.85
N ARG A 165 -13.58 6.89 12.34
CA ARG A 165 -12.18 7.27 12.13
C ARG A 165 -11.28 7.03 13.35
N ALA A 166 -11.79 7.34 14.55
CA ALA A 166 -11.06 7.13 15.80
C ALA A 166 -10.79 5.64 16.08
N GLN A 167 -11.74 4.75 15.76
CA GLN A 167 -11.54 3.31 15.86
C GLN A 167 -10.52 2.82 14.84
N LEU A 168 -10.59 3.28 13.58
CA LEU A 168 -9.63 2.91 12.53
C LEU A 168 -8.21 3.38 12.88
N TRP A 169 -8.07 4.61 13.41
CA TRP A 169 -6.80 5.11 13.92
C TRP A 169 -6.26 4.22 15.05
N GLN A 170 -7.11 3.84 16.00
CA GLN A 170 -6.69 2.98 17.11
C GLN A 170 -6.22 1.60 16.62
N VAL A 171 -6.96 0.98 15.69
CA VAL A 171 -6.57 -0.28 15.03
C VAL A 171 -5.19 -0.14 14.39
N SER A 172 -4.96 0.93 13.63
CA SER A 172 -3.68 1.21 12.99
C SER A 172 -2.54 1.36 14.00
N ASN A 173 -2.77 2.13 15.06
CA ASN A 173 -1.77 2.37 16.10
C ASN A 173 -1.35 1.07 16.79
N THR A 174 -2.28 0.12 16.98
CA THR A 174 -1.98 -1.13 17.67
C THR A 174 -1.10 -2.09 16.90
N VAL A 175 -1.02 -2.00 15.58
CA VAL A 175 -0.32 -2.97 14.72
C VAL A 175 1.15 -3.11 15.07
N PHE A 176 1.83 -1.99 15.35
CA PHE A 176 3.27 -1.95 15.62
C PHE A 176 3.58 -1.42 17.03
N SER A 177 2.59 -1.42 17.92
CA SER A 177 2.78 -0.97 19.31
C SER A 177 3.37 -2.11 20.14
N GLU A 178 4.56 -1.93 20.73
CA GLU A 178 5.18 -2.93 21.63
C GLU A 178 4.21 -3.35 22.76
N LYS A 179 3.39 -2.41 23.24
CA LYS A 179 2.36 -2.64 24.25
C LYS A 179 1.07 -1.93 23.87
N THR A 180 -0.03 -2.66 23.88
CA THR A 180 -1.37 -2.11 23.70
C THR A 180 -2.36 -2.76 24.65
N THR A 181 -3.31 -1.98 25.16
CA THR A 181 -4.49 -2.49 25.90
C THR A 181 -5.72 -2.60 25.02
N TYR A 182 -5.62 -2.19 23.76
CA TYR A 182 -6.72 -2.25 22.80
C TYR A 182 -6.75 -3.63 22.15
N ASN A 183 -7.79 -4.39 22.48
CA ASN A 183 -7.99 -5.74 21.99
C ASN A 183 -8.77 -5.71 20.66
N ILE A 184 -8.26 -6.41 19.65
CA ILE A 184 -8.91 -6.56 18.36
C ILE A 184 -9.62 -7.91 18.32
N SER A 185 -10.94 -7.87 18.16
CA SER A 185 -11.70 -9.08 17.85
C SER A 185 -11.57 -9.40 16.36
N VAL A 186 -11.27 -10.66 16.03
CA VAL A 186 -11.19 -11.11 14.64
C VAL A 186 -12.55 -11.61 14.16
N GLY A 187 -12.93 -11.25 12.94
CA GLY A 187 -14.15 -11.71 12.27
C GLY A 187 -14.03 -13.17 11.83
N ASP A 188 -15.14 -13.90 11.86
CA ASP A 188 -15.15 -15.35 11.57
C ASP A 188 -14.76 -15.67 10.12
N SER A 189 -14.90 -14.69 9.22
CA SER A 189 -14.54 -14.77 7.80
C SER A 189 -13.40 -13.80 7.45
N CYS A 190 -12.52 -13.49 8.40
CA CYS A 190 -11.45 -12.52 8.16
C CYS A 190 -10.47 -13.04 7.10
N VAL A 191 -10.22 -12.24 6.08
CA VAL A 191 -9.36 -12.58 4.94
C VAL A 191 -7.90 -12.20 5.24
N PHE A 192 -7.00 -13.17 5.21
CA PHE A 192 -5.58 -12.96 5.47
C PHE A 192 -4.74 -13.18 4.22
N THR A 193 -4.11 -12.11 3.72
CA THR A 193 -3.29 -12.14 2.51
C THR A 193 -1.91 -11.54 2.74
N GLU A 194 -0.95 -11.98 1.94
CA GLU A 194 0.36 -11.34 1.76
C GLU A 194 0.62 -11.25 0.26
N MET A 195 0.94 -10.04 -0.22
CA MET A 195 1.33 -9.77 -1.60
C MET A 195 0.47 -10.52 -2.64
N GLY A 196 -0.85 -10.29 -2.58
CA GLY A 196 -1.81 -10.84 -3.54
C GLY A 196 -2.24 -12.30 -3.32
N TRP A 197 -1.60 -13.03 -2.41
CA TRP A 197 -1.91 -14.44 -2.14
C TRP A 197 -2.55 -14.63 -0.76
N ASN A 198 -3.52 -15.54 -0.66
CA ASN A 198 -4.09 -15.96 0.63
C ASN A 198 -3.07 -16.77 1.42
N ILE A 199 -2.84 -16.39 2.67
CA ILE A 199 -1.94 -17.14 3.53
C ILE A 199 -2.50 -18.55 3.75
N VAL A 200 -1.65 -19.55 3.57
CA VAL A 200 -1.94 -20.96 3.82
C VAL A 200 -0.82 -21.54 4.68
N ASP A 201 -1.08 -22.64 5.37
CA ASP A 201 -0.04 -23.42 6.05
C ASP A 201 0.27 -24.67 5.20
N PRO A 202 1.23 -24.62 4.27
CA PRO A 202 1.56 -25.77 3.44
C PRO A 202 2.27 -26.88 4.24
N GLY A 203 2.56 -26.68 5.53
CA GLY A 203 3.39 -27.55 6.33
C GLY A 203 4.86 -27.52 5.91
N THR A 204 5.76 -27.78 6.85
CA THR A 204 7.22 -27.76 6.61
C THR A 204 7.67 -28.75 5.51
N ASN A 205 6.91 -29.84 5.32
CA ASN A 205 7.19 -30.88 4.33
C ASN A 205 6.18 -30.92 3.16
N GLY A 206 5.40 -29.85 2.96
CA GLY A 206 4.36 -29.81 1.91
C GLY A 206 3.15 -30.71 2.18
N ASN A 207 2.99 -31.17 3.42
CA ASN A 207 1.90 -32.03 3.89
C ASN A 207 0.80 -31.27 4.65
N GLY A 208 0.87 -29.94 4.66
CA GLY A 208 -0.12 -29.08 5.30
C GLY A 208 -1.35 -28.84 4.43
N SER A 209 -2.07 -27.77 4.76
CA SER A 209 -3.33 -27.40 4.14
C SER A 209 -3.16 -26.30 3.10
N THR A 210 -3.89 -26.41 2.00
CA THR A 210 -4.08 -25.30 1.05
C THR A 210 -5.30 -24.45 1.39
N THR A 211 -5.98 -24.73 2.52
CA THR A 211 -7.09 -23.92 3.01
C THR A 211 -6.54 -22.59 3.54
N PRO A 212 -7.06 -21.45 3.08
CA PRO A 212 -6.67 -20.14 3.60
C PRO A 212 -6.81 -20.05 5.12
N LEU A 213 -5.77 -19.53 5.78
CA LEU A 213 -5.83 -19.17 7.18
C LEU A 213 -6.69 -17.92 7.34
N SER A 214 -7.38 -17.83 8.48
CA SER A 214 -8.00 -16.57 8.88
C SER A 214 -6.96 -15.61 9.45
N CYS A 215 -7.33 -14.35 9.61
CA CYS A 215 -6.47 -13.36 10.26
C CYS A 215 -6.11 -13.79 11.67
N ILE A 216 -4.96 -13.32 12.12
CA ILE A 216 -4.46 -13.55 13.48
C ILE A 216 -4.19 -12.21 14.14
N TRP A 217 -4.34 -12.17 15.47
CA TRP A 217 -4.00 -10.99 16.26
C TRP A 217 -3.31 -11.40 17.57
N PRO A 218 -2.06 -11.89 17.49
CA PRO A 218 -1.35 -12.42 18.65
C PRO A 218 -0.88 -11.30 19.60
N ASP A 219 -0.74 -11.63 20.89
CA ASP A 219 -0.16 -10.70 21.88
C ASP A 219 1.29 -10.33 21.53
N ALA A 220 2.08 -11.31 21.08
CA ALA A 220 3.44 -11.11 20.60
C ALA A 220 3.44 -10.91 19.08
N HIS A 221 3.94 -9.76 18.63
CA HIS A 221 4.01 -9.38 17.23
C HIS A 221 5.23 -8.45 16.99
N PRO A 222 5.69 -8.31 15.73
CA PRO A 222 6.71 -7.31 15.40
C PRO A 222 6.21 -5.89 15.73
N TYR A 223 7.08 -5.06 16.30
CA TYR A 223 6.76 -3.69 16.68
C TYR A 223 7.80 -2.71 16.12
N ASP A 224 7.40 -1.45 15.97
CA ASP A 224 8.26 -0.35 15.54
C ASP A 224 7.83 0.94 16.25
N ASN A 225 8.69 1.47 17.10
CA ASN A 225 8.42 2.71 17.84
C ASN A 225 8.36 3.95 16.95
N ASN A 226 8.85 3.86 15.71
CA ASN A 226 8.74 4.91 14.71
C ASN A 226 7.75 4.55 13.60
N ALA A 227 6.85 3.58 13.84
CA ALA A 227 5.83 3.22 12.89
C ALA A 227 5.00 4.44 12.46
N ARG A 228 4.72 4.51 11.16
CA ARG A 228 3.84 5.52 10.58
C ARG A 228 2.42 4.98 10.58
N VAL A 229 1.64 5.44 11.54
CA VAL A 229 0.26 5.00 11.77
C VAL A 229 -0.73 5.85 10.97
N ALA A 230 -1.88 5.24 10.62
CA ALA A 230 -3.00 5.92 9.95
C ALA A 230 -2.60 6.72 8.70
N LEU A 231 -1.71 6.15 7.88
CA LEU A 231 -1.26 6.73 6.61
C LEU A 231 -2.41 6.96 5.63
N VAL A 232 -3.43 6.11 5.70
CA VAL A 232 -4.72 6.24 5.00
C VAL A 232 -5.80 5.69 5.92
N ILE A 233 -6.87 6.46 6.16
CA ILE A 233 -8.09 5.97 6.80
C ILE A 233 -9.27 6.10 5.82
N ASP A 234 -9.76 4.98 5.32
CA ASP A 234 -10.95 4.91 4.47
C ASP A 234 -12.19 4.55 5.30
N GLU A 235 -12.92 5.56 5.76
CA GLU A 235 -14.15 5.38 6.57
C GLU A 235 -15.30 4.74 5.78
N GLU A 236 -15.24 4.80 4.44
CA GLU A 236 -16.29 4.24 3.60
C GLU A 236 -16.21 2.72 3.56
N LEU A 237 -15.01 2.19 3.29
CA LEU A 237 -14.74 0.76 3.17
C LEU A 237 -14.19 0.14 4.46
N GLY A 238 -13.85 0.96 5.46
CA GLY A 238 -13.29 0.52 6.73
C GLY A 238 -11.81 0.15 6.66
N PHE A 239 -11.06 0.66 5.67
CA PHE A 239 -9.64 0.38 5.57
C PHE A 239 -8.82 1.32 6.44
N VAL A 240 -7.70 0.79 6.95
CA VAL A 240 -6.61 1.58 7.48
C VAL A 240 -5.27 1.03 7.03
N VAL A 241 -4.34 1.95 6.74
CA VAL A 241 -2.98 1.62 6.25
C VAL A 241 -1.95 2.19 7.21
N GLN A 242 -0.93 1.39 7.52
CA GLN A 242 0.20 1.75 8.36
C GLN A 242 1.49 1.18 7.80
N SER A 243 2.61 1.73 8.21
CA SER A 243 3.93 1.24 7.85
C SER A 243 4.83 1.12 9.06
N GLY A 244 5.67 0.08 9.06
CA GLY A 244 6.66 -0.19 10.08
C GLY A 244 7.93 -0.80 9.46
N MET A 245 9.07 -0.50 10.07
CA MET A 245 10.38 -1.04 9.72
C MET A 245 10.72 -2.20 10.66
N ILE A 246 10.68 -3.41 10.14
CA ILE A 246 10.77 -4.63 10.94
C ILE A 246 12.15 -5.28 10.74
N PRO A 247 13.03 -5.30 11.76
CA PRO A 247 14.28 -6.05 11.68
C PRO A 247 14.01 -7.56 11.76
N GLY A 248 14.83 -8.33 11.07
CA GLY A 248 14.74 -9.78 11.08
C GLY A 248 15.84 -10.45 10.30
N MET A 249 15.65 -11.75 10.09
CA MET A 249 16.58 -12.60 9.36
C MET A 249 15.88 -13.21 8.14
N VAL A 250 16.57 -13.24 7.01
CA VAL A 250 16.23 -14.12 5.89
C VAL A 250 16.85 -15.47 6.18
N GLU A 251 15.99 -16.43 6.49
CA GLU A 251 16.34 -17.80 6.86
C GLU A 251 16.09 -18.78 5.69
N PRO A 252 16.84 -19.88 5.59
CA PRO A 252 16.59 -20.93 4.61
C PRO A 252 15.25 -21.62 4.88
N TYR A 253 14.46 -21.92 3.84
CA TYR A 253 13.22 -22.69 3.95
C TYR A 253 13.08 -23.62 2.75
N SER A 254 13.34 -24.92 2.92
CA SER A 254 13.49 -25.86 1.80
C SER A 254 14.45 -25.32 0.72
N ASN A 255 14.07 -25.34 -0.56
CA ASN A 255 14.80 -24.74 -1.67
C ASN A 255 14.51 -23.25 -1.91
N ILE A 256 13.88 -22.57 -0.94
CA ILE A 256 13.58 -21.13 -0.93
C ILE A 256 14.10 -20.50 0.38
N SER A 257 13.61 -19.30 0.70
CA SER A 257 13.87 -18.61 1.97
C SER A 257 12.58 -18.07 2.58
N ALA A 258 12.64 -17.73 3.86
CA ALA A 258 11.60 -17.03 4.60
C ALA A 258 12.21 -15.84 5.36
N PHE A 259 11.53 -14.70 5.40
CA PHE A 259 11.90 -13.62 6.30
C PHE A 259 11.21 -13.80 7.65
N ILE A 260 11.97 -13.87 8.73
CA ILE A 260 11.46 -14.03 10.10
C ILE A 260 11.86 -12.81 10.94
N PRO A 261 10.89 -11.97 11.34
CA PRO A 261 11.13 -10.85 12.26
C PRO A 261 11.82 -11.28 13.56
N ASP A 262 12.68 -10.42 14.10
CA ASP A 262 13.40 -10.68 15.37
C ASP A 262 12.46 -10.88 16.57
N ALA A 263 11.30 -10.24 16.54
CA ALA A 263 10.27 -10.40 17.57
C ALA A 263 9.67 -11.82 17.60
N LEU A 264 9.76 -12.59 16.52
CA LEU A 264 9.19 -13.93 16.38
C LEU A 264 10.21 -15.03 16.73
N SER A 265 10.86 -14.90 17.90
CA SER A 265 11.94 -15.82 18.35
C SER A 265 11.56 -17.31 18.32
N VAL A 266 10.32 -17.67 18.62
CA VAL A 266 9.85 -19.08 18.55
C VAL A 266 9.93 -19.62 17.12
N ALA A 267 9.60 -18.80 16.12
CA ALA A 267 9.71 -19.17 14.72
C ALA A 267 11.17 -19.30 14.29
N GLN A 268 12.05 -18.42 14.77
CA GLN A 268 13.50 -18.52 14.51
C GLN A 268 14.08 -19.83 15.09
N VAL A 269 13.72 -20.19 16.32
CA VAL A 269 14.17 -21.46 16.93
C VAL A 269 13.68 -22.68 16.15
N ALA A 270 12.41 -22.67 15.73
CA ALA A 270 11.86 -23.76 14.92
C ALA A 270 12.58 -23.88 13.56
N GLN A 271 12.96 -22.74 12.98
CA GLN A 271 13.70 -22.68 11.72
C GLN A 271 15.13 -23.21 11.89
N ASP A 272 15.84 -22.82 12.96
CA ASP A 272 17.17 -23.33 13.31
C ASP A 272 17.18 -24.85 13.52
N ASP A 273 16.16 -25.38 14.20
CA ASP A 273 16.03 -26.81 14.43
C ASP A 273 15.74 -27.57 13.14
N TRP A 274 14.92 -27.03 12.24
CA TRP A 274 14.72 -27.61 10.91
C TRP A 274 16.01 -27.61 10.09
N VAL A 275 16.80 -26.52 10.11
CA VAL A 275 18.08 -26.44 9.39
C VAL A 275 19.04 -27.53 9.82
N LYS A 276 19.12 -27.84 11.12
CA LYS A 276 19.97 -28.92 11.65
C LYS A 276 19.57 -30.29 11.12
N LEU A 277 18.27 -30.52 10.84
CA LEU A 277 17.77 -31.79 10.33
C LEU A 277 18.11 -32.03 8.85
N VAL A 278 18.08 -30.98 8.04
CA VAL A 278 18.34 -31.07 6.59
C VAL A 278 19.77 -30.70 6.20
N GLN A 279 20.64 -30.43 7.18
CA GLN A 279 22.00 -29.97 6.93
C GLN A 279 22.79 -31.00 6.11
N GLY A 280 23.29 -30.56 4.95
CA GLY A 280 24.08 -31.40 4.05
C GLY A 280 23.26 -32.22 3.05
N GLU A 281 21.92 -32.18 3.11
CA GLU A 281 21.06 -32.83 2.11
C GLU A 281 20.99 -32.02 0.80
N PHE A 282 20.97 -30.69 0.90
CA PHE A 282 20.93 -29.77 -0.25
C PHE A 282 21.53 -28.40 0.11
N PRO A 283 21.89 -27.55 -0.89
CA PRO A 283 22.36 -26.19 -0.63
C PRO A 283 21.28 -25.35 0.06
N LEU A 284 21.67 -24.69 1.15
CA LEU A 284 20.82 -23.75 1.88
C LEU A 284 21.44 -22.35 1.79
N PRO A 285 20.65 -21.28 1.61
CA PRO A 285 21.15 -19.93 1.83
C PRO A 285 21.58 -19.79 3.30
N ALA A 286 22.72 -19.12 3.52
CA ALA A 286 23.12 -18.77 4.86
C ALA A 286 22.15 -17.71 5.42
N PRO A 287 21.78 -17.78 6.71
CA PRO A 287 20.96 -16.75 7.34
C PRO A 287 21.62 -15.37 7.19
N MET A 288 20.85 -14.38 6.75
CA MET A 288 21.34 -13.01 6.57
C MET A 288 20.35 -11.99 7.16
N PRO A 289 20.84 -10.94 7.85
CA PRO A 289 19.97 -9.92 8.41
C PRO A 289 19.37 -9.06 7.30
N ALA A 290 18.12 -8.68 7.47
CA ALA A 290 17.37 -7.81 6.58
C ALA A 290 16.39 -6.93 7.37
N THR A 291 15.83 -5.92 6.71
CA THR A 291 14.73 -5.12 7.27
C THR A 291 13.54 -5.18 6.33
N GLY A 292 12.38 -5.59 6.84
CA GLY A 292 11.11 -5.51 6.12
C GLY A 292 10.50 -4.12 6.26
N ASP A 293 10.35 -3.40 5.15
CA ASP A 293 9.49 -2.22 5.08
C ASP A 293 8.07 -2.68 4.73
N THR A 294 7.16 -2.51 5.68
CA THR A 294 5.79 -2.97 5.57
C THR A 294 4.85 -1.82 5.22
N LEU A 295 3.89 -2.03 4.29
CA LEU A 295 2.64 -1.28 4.27
C LEU A 295 1.50 -2.24 4.54
N GLU A 296 1.15 -2.38 5.80
CA GLU A 296 0.04 -3.23 6.21
C GLU A 296 -1.29 -2.53 5.97
N VAL A 297 -2.27 -3.31 5.49
CA VAL A 297 -3.62 -2.84 5.19
C VAL A 297 -4.60 -3.69 5.99
N LEU A 298 -5.37 -3.06 6.86
CA LEU A 298 -6.41 -3.74 7.62
C LEU A 298 -7.78 -3.24 7.18
N GLN A 299 -8.78 -4.12 7.22
CA GLN A 299 -10.19 -3.76 7.08
C GLN A 299 -10.93 -4.05 8.38
N PHE A 300 -11.64 -3.06 8.92
CA PHE A 300 -12.31 -3.15 10.21
C PHE A 300 -13.72 -2.58 10.15
N TYR A 301 -14.71 -3.40 10.50
CA TYR A 301 -16.12 -3.05 10.61
C TYR A 301 -16.86 -4.08 11.48
N ASP A 302 -18.06 -3.76 11.93
CA ASP A 302 -18.82 -4.56 12.92
C ASP A 302 -18.06 -4.79 14.23
N GLY A 303 -17.13 -3.88 14.56
CA GLY A 303 -16.26 -3.99 15.73
C GLY A 303 -15.25 -5.13 15.65
N LYS A 304 -15.01 -5.69 14.45
CA LYS A 304 -14.09 -6.80 14.21
C LYS A 304 -13.13 -6.50 13.06
N LEU A 305 -11.97 -7.16 13.08
CA LEU A 305 -11.06 -7.24 11.95
C LEU A 305 -11.63 -8.18 10.89
N GLN A 306 -11.65 -7.73 9.65
CA GLN A 306 -12.32 -8.39 8.52
C GLN A 306 -11.35 -8.71 7.38
N ALA A 307 -10.25 -7.97 7.30
CA ALA A 307 -9.12 -8.36 6.47
C ALA A 307 -7.81 -7.87 7.07
N MET A 308 -6.75 -8.62 6.81
CA MET A 308 -5.36 -8.29 7.14
C MET A 308 -4.51 -8.54 5.90
N GLN A 309 -3.78 -7.52 5.46
CA GLN A 309 -2.75 -7.65 4.45
C GLN A 309 -1.41 -7.29 5.06
N ILE A 310 -0.48 -8.24 5.06
CA ILE A 310 0.91 -7.99 5.44
C ILE A 310 1.68 -7.83 4.13
N ASN A 311 1.99 -6.60 3.74
CA ASN A 311 2.73 -6.33 2.51
C ASN A 311 4.14 -5.88 2.85
N VAL A 312 5.11 -6.79 2.71
CA VAL A 312 6.52 -6.55 3.05
C VAL A 312 7.32 -6.18 1.80
N TYR A 313 8.38 -5.40 1.96
CA TYR A 313 9.47 -5.30 1.00
C TYR A 313 10.78 -5.41 1.77
N LEU A 314 11.61 -6.39 1.41
CA LEU A 314 12.88 -6.65 2.08
C LEU A 314 13.95 -5.70 1.58
N SER A 315 14.70 -5.18 2.53
CA SER A 315 15.77 -4.24 2.30
C SER A 315 16.99 -4.59 3.14
N GLY A 316 18.05 -3.80 2.98
CA GLY A 316 19.28 -4.00 3.75
C GLY A 316 19.03 -3.97 5.27
N PRO A 317 19.89 -4.63 6.07
CA PRO A 317 19.75 -4.61 7.51
C PRO A 317 19.93 -3.19 8.07
N ASN A 318 19.26 -2.91 9.19
CA ASN A 318 19.28 -1.61 9.89
C ASN A 318 18.72 -0.43 9.05
N GLN A 319 17.89 -0.71 8.04
CA GLN A 319 17.23 0.34 7.29
C GLN A 319 16.19 1.05 8.18
N THR A 320 16.11 2.37 8.05
CA THR A 320 15.03 3.18 8.64
C THR A 320 14.17 3.79 7.55
N SER A 321 12.93 4.14 7.87
CA SER A 321 12.04 4.77 6.89
C SER A 321 12.56 6.15 6.47
N SER A 322 12.67 6.37 5.15
CA SER A 322 12.99 7.68 4.55
C SER A 322 11.94 8.75 4.81
N TRP A 323 10.81 8.38 5.42
CA TRP A 323 9.67 9.25 5.72
C TRP A 323 9.66 9.78 7.17
N LEU A 324 10.69 9.44 7.97
CA LEU A 324 10.92 9.99 9.31
C LEU A 324 11.85 11.20 9.17
N TYR A 325 11.28 12.40 9.03
CA TYR A 325 12.02 13.65 8.86
C TYR A 325 11.40 14.80 9.65
#